data_AF-A0A662FPP5-F1
#
_entry.id   AF-A0A662FPP5-F1
#
_cell.length_a   1.000
_cell.length_b   1.000
_cell.length_c   1.000
_cell.angle_alpha   90.00
_cell.angle_beta   90.00
_cell.angle_gamma   90.00
#
_symmetry.space_group_name_H-M   'P 1'
#
loop_
_entity.id
_entity.type
_entity.pdbx_description
1 polymer ?
#
loop_
_entity_poly.entity_id
_entity_poly.type
_entity_poly.pdbx_seq_one_letter_code
_entity_poly.pdbx_strand_id
1 'polypeptide(L)'
;MTEKLPKKLLYNIVSADEVKNILLTLSDMGARVENIGGSIEGRNIYSIRVGEGALRVSAVCRLHGNEPAPTNAALLFTYFALKDGRILSLDLREALKNVSLTLVPLANPDGAQLYYTKHLENPRPSWDNPIEIARVNSNGYDLNRDWLLLKQPET
;
A
#
# COMPACT_ATOMS: atom_id res chain seq x y z
N MET A 1 10.31 -1.73 -16.93
CA MET A 1 9.13 -1.85 -16.04
C MET A 1 8.74 -0.50 -15.42
N THR A 2 9.71 0.30 -14.97
CA THR A 2 9.52 1.59 -14.28
C THR A 2 8.70 2.64 -15.03
N GLU A 3 8.86 2.81 -16.35
CA GLU A 3 8.08 3.81 -17.11
C GLU A 3 6.58 3.50 -17.24
N LYS A 4 6.20 2.22 -17.07
CA LYS A 4 4.79 1.79 -17.14
C LYS A 4 4.11 1.78 -15.77
N LEU A 5 4.87 1.97 -14.69
CA LEU A 5 4.37 1.86 -13.32
C LEU A 5 3.27 2.90 -13.00
N PRO A 6 3.44 4.20 -13.33
CA PRO A 6 2.39 5.18 -13.08
C PRO A 6 1.06 4.83 -13.76
N LYS A 7 1.10 4.43 -15.03
CA LYS A 7 -0.10 4.01 -15.77
C LYS A 7 -0.76 2.80 -15.10
N LYS A 8 0.01 1.82 -14.65
CA LYS A 8 -0.53 0.65 -13.93
C LYS A 8 -1.25 1.07 -12.64
N LEU A 9 -0.60 1.90 -11.81
CA LEU A 9 -1.16 2.33 -10.52
C LEU A 9 -2.35 3.29 -10.67
N LEU A 10 -2.47 4.02 -11.77
CA LEU A 10 -3.60 4.92 -12.01
C LEU A 10 -4.87 4.20 -12.48
N TYR A 11 -4.73 3.11 -13.24
CA TYR A 11 -5.86 2.51 -13.95
C TYR A 11 -6.21 1.08 -13.51
N ASN A 12 -5.35 0.41 -12.72
CA ASN A 12 -5.56 -0.98 -12.35
C ASN A 12 -5.51 -1.18 -10.82
N ILE A 13 -6.32 -2.12 -10.34
CA ILE A 13 -6.15 -2.70 -9.00
C ILE A 13 -4.95 -3.66 -9.07
N VAL A 14 -4.06 -3.56 -8.08
CA VAL A 14 -2.89 -4.43 -7.97
C VAL A 14 -3.11 -5.53 -6.93
N SER A 15 -2.61 -6.72 -7.24
CA SER A 15 -2.58 -7.87 -6.33
C SER A 15 -1.50 -7.70 -5.25
N ALA A 16 -1.52 -8.55 -4.21
CA ALA A 16 -0.49 -8.51 -3.16
C ALA A 16 0.91 -8.82 -3.73
N ASP A 17 1.00 -9.77 -4.67
CA ASP A 17 2.27 -10.12 -5.33
C ASP A 17 2.77 -8.98 -6.23
N GLU A 18 1.87 -8.28 -6.91
CA GLU A 18 2.23 -7.12 -7.70
C GLU A 18 2.75 -5.98 -6.83
N VAL A 19 2.13 -5.74 -5.66
CA VAL A 19 2.64 -4.78 -4.67
C VAL A 19 4.06 -5.15 -4.26
N LYS A 20 4.34 -6.43 -3.93
CA LYS A 20 5.69 -6.89 -3.59
C LYS A 20 6.71 -6.60 -4.71
N ASN A 21 6.38 -6.86 -5.97
CA ASN A 21 7.26 -6.57 -7.10
C ASN A 21 7.51 -5.06 -7.29
N ILE A 22 6.49 -4.24 -7.05
CA ILE A 22 6.61 -2.78 -7.09
C ILE A 22 7.51 -2.29 -5.95
N LEU A 23 7.39 -2.86 -4.76
CA LEU A 23 8.26 -2.54 -3.62
C LEU A 23 9.72 -2.82 -3.91
N LEU A 24 10.04 -3.96 -4.54
CA LEU A 24 11.40 -4.26 -4.99
C LEU A 24 11.91 -3.20 -5.97
N THR A 25 11.07 -2.82 -6.94
CA THR A 25 11.41 -1.75 -7.89
C THR A 25 11.66 -0.41 -7.20
N LEU A 26 10.84 -0.04 -6.21
CA LEU A 26 11.01 1.20 -5.45
C LEU A 26 12.26 1.15 -4.56
N SER A 27 12.60 -0.03 -4.01
CA SER A 27 13.84 -0.25 -3.28
C SER A 27 15.06 0.00 -4.16
N ASP A 28 15.06 -0.53 -5.39
CA ASP A 28 16.13 -0.28 -6.37
C ASP A 28 16.24 1.20 -6.77
N MET A 29 15.13 1.95 -6.67
CA MET A 29 15.09 3.40 -6.88
C MET A 29 15.54 4.22 -5.66
N GLY A 30 15.87 3.57 -4.53
CA GLY A 30 16.38 4.23 -3.32
C GLY A 30 15.38 4.36 -2.17
N ALA A 31 14.18 3.79 -2.27
CA ALA A 31 13.29 3.67 -1.13
C ALA A 31 13.89 2.69 -0.10
N ARG A 32 13.73 2.97 1.20
CA ARG A 32 14.03 1.97 2.23
C ARG A 32 12.79 1.11 2.44
N VAL A 33 12.85 -0.15 2.03
CA VAL A 33 11.75 -1.10 2.19
C VAL A 33 12.10 -2.10 3.29
N GLU A 34 11.19 -2.29 4.24
CA GLU A 34 11.39 -3.18 5.38
C GLU A 34 10.16 -4.08 5.54
N ASN A 35 10.38 -5.37 5.79
CA ASN A 35 9.32 -6.27 6.21
C ASN A 35 9.04 -6.04 7.70
N ILE A 36 7.80 -5.68 8.04
CA ILE A 36 7.40 -5.29 9.39
C ILE A 36 6.42 -6.29 10.03
N GLY A 37 6.05 -7.36 9.33
CA GLY A 37 5.12 -8.37 9.85
C GLY A 37 4.59 -9.29 8.76
N GLY A 38 3.56 -10.05 9.09
CA GLY A 38 2.92 -10.96 8.15
C GLY A 38 1.45 -11.13 8.47
N SER A 39 0.67 -11.44 7.45
CA SER A 39 -0.74 -11.80 7.59
C SER A 39 -0.94 -13.25 8.02
N ILE A 40 -2.19 -13.61 8.27
CA ILE A 40 -2.60 -14.98 8.62
C ILE A 40 -2.19 -16.00 7.55
N GLU A 41 -2.32 -15.66 6.27
CA GLU A 41 -1.89 -16.54 5.16
C GLU A 41 -0.38 -16.45 4.85
N GLY A 42 0.40 -15.78 5.71
CA GLY A 42 1.86 -15.71 5.59
C GLY A 42 2.36 -14.73 4.53
N ARG A 43 1.55 -13.75 4.11
CA ARG A 43 2.00 -12.68 3.22
C ARG A 43 2.67 -11.57 4.03
N ASN A 44 3.86 -11.18 3.62
CA ASN A 44 4.61 -10.13 4.29
C ASN A 44 3.90 -8.76 4.21
N ILE A 45 3.99 -8.00 5.29
CA ILE A 45 3.55 -6.60 5.36
C ILE A 45 4.80 -5.73 5.35
N TYR A 46 4.85 -4.78 4.42
CA TYR A 46 6.03 -3.96 4.20
C TYR A 46 5.78 -2.50 4.57
N SER A 47 6.80 -1.86 5.13
CA SER A 47 6.90 -0.41 5.17
C SER A 47 7.86 0.11 4.10
N ILE A 48 7.61 1.33 3.63
CA ILE A 48 8.47 2.12 2.75
C ILE A 48 8.82 3.40 3.49
N ARG A 49 10.11 3.74 3.56
CA ARG A 49 10.57 5.04 4.07
C ARG A 49 11.23 5.88 2.99
N VAL A 50 10.84 7.15 2.93
CA VAL A 50 11.46 8.20 2.11
C VAL A 50 11.67 9.47 2.95
N GLY A 51 12.72 10.22 2.64
CA GLY A 51 13.10 11.43 3.37
C GLY A 51 13.84 11.17 4.68
N GLU A 52 14.53 12.21 5.14
CA GLU A 52 15.50 12.15 6.24
C GLU A 52 15.25 13.20 7.32
N GLY A 53 14.16 13.96 7.17
CA GLY A 53 13.88 15.06 8.06
C GLY A 53 13.40 14.66 9.45
N ALA A 54 13.51 15.61 10.38
CA ALA A 54 13.18 15.40 11.79
C ALA A 54 11.68 15.18 12.04
N LEU A 55 10.80 15.77 11.22
CA LEU A 55 9.36 15.54 11.34
C LEU A 55 9.01 14.17 10.77
N ARG A 56 8.47 13.28 11.61
CA ARG A 56 8.10 11.93 11.18
C ARG A 56 6.60 11.84 10.92
N VAL A 57 6.23 11.37 9.75
CA VAL A 57 4.83 11.13 9.36
C VAL A 57 4.69 9.67 8.97
N SER A 58 3.59 9.04 9.40
CA SER A 58 3.26 7.68 8.98
C SER A 58 1.85 7.60 8.41
N ALA A 59 1.68 6.75 7.39
CA ALA A 59 0.37 6.38 6.87
C ALA A 59 0.30 4.88 6.68
N VAL A 60 -0.74 4.27 7.25
CA VAL A 60 -1.09 2.86 7.04
C VAL A 60 -2.21 2.79 6.01
N CYS A 61 -1.97 2.07 4.93
CA CYS A 61 -2.88 1.95 3.80
C CYS A 61 -3.51 0.56 3.74
N ARG A 62 -4.76 0.52 3.28
CA ARG A 62 -5.50 -0.71 2.95
C ARG A 62 -5.51 -1.73 4.10
N LEU A 63 -5.97 -1.27 5.27
CA LEU A 63 -6.40 -2.15 6.37
C LEU A 63 -7.61 -3.00 5.96
N HIS A 64 -8.53 -2.40 5.19
CA HIS A 64 -9.58 -3.17 4.53
C HIS A 64 -9.10 -3.60 3.15
N GLY A 65 -9.15 -4.90 2.87
CA GLY A 65 -8.61 -5.44 1.62
C GLY A 65 -9.33 -4.93 0.37
N ASN A 66 -10.61 -4.56 0.47
CA ASN A 66 -11.43 -4.04 -0.62
C ASN A 66 -11.30 -2.53 -0.88
N GLU A 67 -10.38 -1.84 -0.21
CA GLU A 67 -10.13 -0.39 -0.38
C GLU A 67 -8.77 -0.13 -1.07
N PRO A 68 -8.63 -0.36 -2.40
CA PRO A 68 -7.32 -0.37 -3.08
C PRO A 68 -6.67 1.00 -3.28
N ALA A 69 -7.45 2.09 -3.31
CA ALA A 69 -6.96 3.41 -3.72
C ALA A 69 -5.77 3.94 -2.89
N PRO A 70 -5.74 3.82 -1.54
CA PRO A 70 -4.60 4.27 -0.74
C PRO A 70 -3.29 3.55 -1.05
N THR A 71 -3.33 2.24 -1.34
CA THR A 71 -2.13 1.48 -1.75
C THR A 71 -1.54 2.06 -3.02
N ASN A 72 -2.37 2.28 -4.05
CA ASN A 72 -1.90 2.81 -5.32
C ASN A 72 -1.33 4.22 -5.14
N ALA A 73 -2.01 5.07 -4.36
CA ALA A 73 -1.54 6.42 -4.07
C ALA A 73 -0.20 6.43 -3.33
N ALA A 74 -0.01 5.57 -2.32
CA ALA A 74 1.25 5.47 -1.57
C ALA A 74 2.42 5.02 -2.46
N LEU A 75 2.20 4.01 -3.31
CA LEU A 75 3.22 3.52 -4.25
C LEU A 75 3.54 4.57 -5.32
N LEU A 76 2.53 5.26 -5.85
CA LEU A 76 2.70 6.29 -6.88
C LEU A 76 3.39 7.54 -6.33
N PHE A 77 3.03 7.95 -5.11
CA PHE A 77 3.72 9.03 -4.39
C PHE A 77 5.20 8.70 -4.24
N THR A 78 5.52 7.50 -3.76
CA THR A 78 6.91 7.06 -3.58
C THR A 78 7.67 7.08 -4.90
N TYR A 79 7.04 6.59 -5.99
CA TYR A 79 7.64 6.64 -7.32
C TYR A 79 8.01 8.06 -7.74
N PHE A 80 7.08 9.01 -7.64
CA PHE A 80 7.34 10.41 -8.02
C PHE A 80 8.35 11.10 -7.11
N ALA A 81 8.32 10.81 -5.81
CA ALA A 81 9.31 11.30 -4.84
C ALA A 81 10.74 10.92 -5.24
N LEU A 82 10.94 9.68 -5.71
CA LEU A 82 12.25 9.16 -6.09
C LEU A 82 12.66 9.53 -7.51
N LYS A 83 11.72 9.49 -8.46
CA LYS A 83 12.00 9.69 -9.89
C LYS A 83 12.18 11.17 -10.24
N ASP A 84 11.18 11.97 -9.91
CA ASP A 84 11.11 13.38 -10.32
C ASP A 84 11.48 14.32 -9.16
N GLY A 85 11.23 13.88 -7.92
CA GLY A 85 11.40 14.70 -6.73
C GLY A 85 10.35 15.82 -6.64
N ARG A 86 9.24 15.70 -7.38
CA ARG A 86 8.15 16.68 -7.42
C ARG A 86 6.81 15.98 -7.64
N ILE A 87 5.74 16.57 -7.12
CA ILE A 87 4.36 16.23 -7.46
C ILE A 87 3.61 17.53 -7.68
N LEU A 88 3.04 17.72 -8.87
CA LEU A 88 2.43 18.99 -9.28
C LEU A 88 3.41 20.16 -9.06
N SER A 89 3.03 21.20 -8.30
CA SER A 89 3.90 22.33 -7.95
C SER A 89 4.84 22.05 -6.77
N LEU A 90 4.59 21.01 -5.99
CA LEU A 90 5.33 20.70 -4.76
C LEU A 90 6.71 20.12 -5.07
N ASP A 91 7.75 20.72 -4.50
CA ASP A 91 9.11 20.16 -4.47
C ASP A 91 9.22 19.15 -3.32
N LEU A 92 9.19 17.87 -3.66
CA LEU A 92 9.29 16.80 -2.68
C LEU A 92 10.70 16.63 -2.14
N ARG A 93 11.75 17.01 -2.89
CA ARG A 93 13.12 16.91 -2.40
C ARG A 93 13.32 17.85 -1.21
N GLU A 94 12.83 19.07 -1.32
CA GLU A 94 12.90 20.03 -0.21
C GLU A 94 12.01 19.64 0.96
N ALA A 95 10.78 19.17 0.68
CA ALA A 95 9.89 18.68 1.73
C ALA A 95 10.50 17.49 2.50
N LEU A 96 11.10 16.53 1.81
CA LEU A 96 11.67 15.30 2.38
C LEU A 96 13.02 15.50 3.09
N LYS A 97 13.64 16.69 2.99
CA LYS A 97 14.74 17.08 3.90
C LYS A 97 14.22 17.39 5.31
N ASN A 98 12.97 17.84 5.41
CA ASN A 98 12.35 18.27 6.67
C ASN A 98 11.37 17.22 7.22
N VAL A 99 10.88 16.33 6.36
CA VAL A 99 9.97 15.23 6.69
C VAL A 99 10.59 13.87 6.36
N SER A 100 10.46 12.92 7.28
CA SER A 100 10.65 11.49 7.00
C SER A 100 9.28 10.80 7.00
N LEU A 101 8.91 10.23 5.86
CA LEU A 101 7.61 9.59 5.65
C LEU A 101 7.78 8.07 5.68
N THR A 102 7.00 7.38 6.52
CA THR A 102 6.91 5.92 6.57
C THR A 102 5.51 5.47 6.14
N LEU A 103 5.41 4.83 4.97
CA LEU A 103 4.17 4.33 4.40
C LEU A 103 4.10 2.82 4.59
N VAL A 104 2.94 2.29 5.01
CA VAL A 104 2.63 0.84 4.95
C VAL A 104 1.61 0.67 3.83
N PRO A 105 2.00 0.36 2.58
CA PRO A 105 1.09 0.42 1.44
C PRO A 105 -0.03 -0.61 1.50
N LEU A 106 0.18 -1.73 2.19
CA LEU A 106 -0.74 -2.86 2.22
C LEU A 106 -0.69 -3.55 3.59
N ALA A 107 -1.59 -3.15 4.48
CA ALA A 107 -1.69 -3.72 5.83
C ALA A 107 -2.50 -5.03 5.89
N ASN A 108 -3.46 -5.23 4.98
CA ASN A 108 -4.22 -6.47 4.85
C ASN A 108 -3.96 -7.13 3.49
N PRO A 109 -2.82 -7.80 3.30
CA PRO A 109 -2.47 -8.42 2.02
C PRO A 109 -3.40 -9.59 1.65
N ASP A 110 -4.01 -10.25 2.61
CA ASP A 110 -4.90 -11.39 2.35
C ASP A 110 -6.24 -10.93 1.79
N GLY A 111 -6.90 -9.99 2.47
CA GLY A 111 -8.12 -9.35 1.96
C GLY A 111 -7.87 -8.67 0.61
N ALA A 112 -6.71 -8.04 0.42
CA ALA A 112 -6.36 -7.43 -0.86
C ALA A 112 -6.23 -8.43 -2.01
N GLN A 113 -5.65 -9.62 -1.75
CA GLN A 113 -5.56 -10.68 -2.73
C GLN A 113 -6.93 -11.27 -3.07
N LEU A 114 -7.77 -11.48 -2.05
CA LEU A 114 -9.16 -11.92 -2.25
C LEU A 114 -9.95 -10.91 -3.09
N TYR A 115 -9.84 -9.61 -2.77
CA TYR A 115 -10.46 -8.53 -3.53
C TYR A 115 -10.02 -8.54 -4.99
N TYR A 116 -8.71 -8.66 -5.25
CA TYR A 116 -8.17 -8.72 -6.60
C TYR A 116 -8.76 -9.90 -7.40
N THR A 117 -8.75 -11.11 -6.83
CA THR A 117 -9.30 -12.30 -7.48
C THR A 117 -10.80 -12.14 -7.78
N LYS A 118 -11.58 -11.67 -6.82
CA LYS A 118 -13.03 -11.48 -6.98
C LYS A 118 -13.39 -10.35 -7.94
N HIS A 119 -12.60 -9.29 -7.98
CA HIS A 119 -12.78 -8.21 -8.94
C HIS A 119 -12.52 -8.69 -10.37
N LEU A 120 -11.54 -9.56 -10.61
CA LEU A 120 -11.31 -10.15 -11.95
C LEU A 120 -12.48 -11.02 -12.42
N GLU A 121 -13.16 -11.72 -11.51
CA GLU A 121 -14.36 -12.51 -11.83
C GLU A 121 -15.54 -11.61 -12.26
N ASN A 122 -15.68 -10.43 -11.65
CA ASN A 122 -16.75 -9.47 -11.96
C ASN A 122 -16.27 -8.01 -11.78
N PRO A 123 -15.63 -7.41 -12.81
CA PRO A 123 -14.94 -6.12 -12.71
C PRO A 123 -15.91 -4.95 -12.77
N ARG A 124 -16.67 -4.78 -11.68
CA ARG A 124 -17.54 -3.63 -11.44
C ARG A 124 -16.86 -2.66 -10.49
N PRO A 125 -17.20 -1.36 -10.55
CA PRO A 125 -16.75 -0.39 -9.55
C PRO A 125 -17.17 -0.80 -8.13
N SER A 126 -16.44 -0.34 -7.11
CA SER A 126 -16.68 -0.73 -5.72
C SER A 126 -18.07 -0.36 -5.19
N TRP A 127 -18.72 0.68 -5.74
CA TRP A 127 -20.09 1.04 -5.38
C TRP A 127 -21.16 0.09 -5.95
N ASP A 128 -20.81 -0.73 -6.94
CA ASP A 128 -21.69 -1.71 -7.60
C ASP A 128 -21.32 -3.16 -7.19
N ASN A 129 -20.03 -3.42 -6.91
CA ASN A 129 -19.53 -4.68 -6.39
C ASN A 129 -18.49 -4.41 -5.27
N PRO A 130 -18.92 -4.25 -4.02
CA PRO A 130 -18.02 -3.88 -2.92
C PRO A 130 -17.12 -5.03 -2.46
N ILE A 131 -17.50 -6.28 -2.76
CA ILE A 131 -16.76 -7.50 -2.36
C ILE A 131 -16.47 -7.45 -0.84
N GLU A 132 -17.52 -7.31 -0.03
CA GLU A 132 -17.40 -7.09 1.43
C GLU A 132 -16.64 -8.19 2.16
N ILE A 133 -16.66 -9.42 1.65
CA ILE A 133 -15.86 -10.53 2.21
C ILE A 133 -14.36 -10.25 2.19
N ALA A 134 -13.89 -9.37 1.32
CA ALA A 134 -12.49 -8.97 1.21
C ALA A 134 -12.14 -7.74 2.07
N ARG A 135 -13.12 -7.17 2.78
CA ARG A 135 -12.91 -6.06 3.72
C ARG A 135 -12.08 -6.50 4.93
N VAL A 136 -12.38 -7.68 5.47
CA VAL A 136 -11.79 -8.25 6.67
C VAL A 136 -10.47 -8.99 6.37
N ASN A 137 -9.70 -9.37 7.39
CA ASN A 137 -8.57 -10.28 7.22
C ASN A 137 -9.03 -11.75 7.04
N SER A 138 -8.10 -12.70 6.88
CA SER A 138 -8.47 -14.11 6.64
C SER A 138 -9.16 -14.83 7.81
N ASN A 139 -9.16 -14.25 9.02
CA ASN A 139 -9.94 -14.75 10.15
C ASN A 139 -11.34 -14.13 10.23
N GLY A 140 -11.68 -13.21 9.31
CA GLY A 140 -12.96 -12.51 9.30
C GLY A 140 -13.02 -11.30 10.23
N TYR A 141 -11.89 -10.79 10.73
CA TYR A 141 -11.85 -9.63 11.62
C TYR A 141 -11.69 -8.33 10.82
N ASP A 142 -12.48 -7.30 11.19
CA ASP A 142 -12.24 -5.93 10.75
C ASP A 142 -11.04 -5.39 11.53
N LEU A 143 -9.88 -5.29 10.87
CA LEU A 143 -8.63 -4.83 11.49
C LEU A 143 -8.75 -3.42 12.09
N ASN A 144 -9.63 -2.57 11.54
CA ASN A 144 -9.92 -1.25 12.08
C ASN A 144 -10.87 -1.29 13.30
N ARG A 145 -11.09 -2.47 13.89
CA ARG A 145 -11.76 -2.70 15.18
C ARG A 145 -10.89 -3.47 16.17
N ASP A 146 -9.65 -3.82 15.82
CA ASP A 146 -8.79 -4.67 16.65
C ASP A 146 -7.66 -3.93 17.38
N TRP A 147 -7.46 -2.63 17.12
CA TRP A 147 -6.36 -1.82 17.66
C TRP A 147 -6.23 -1.76 19.20
N LEU A 148 -7.31 -2.05 19.94
CA LEU A 148 -7.24 -2.09 21.41
C LEU A 148 -6.77 -3.46 21.92
N LEU A 149 -7.14 -4.53 21.23
CA LEU A 149 -6.97 -5.90 21.72
C LEU A 149 -5.81 -6.63 21.04
N LEU A 150 -5.40 -6.18 19.84
CA LEU A 150 -4.26 -6.67 19.07
C LEU A 150 -4.28 -8.20 18.95
N LYS A 151 -5.43 -8.73 18.52
CA LYS A 151 -5.68 -10.18 18.41
C LYS A 151 -5.20 -10.74 17.07
N GLN A 152 -5.19 -9.91 16.04
CA GLN A 152 -4.78 -10.29 14.70
C GLN A 152 -3.30 -10.01 14.49
N PRO A 153 -2.58 -10.85 13.72
CA PRO A 153 -1.15 -10.64 13.47
C PRO A 153 -0.86 -9.36 12.68
N GLU A 154 -1.85 -8.80 11.97
CA GLU A 154 -1.71 -7.56 11.20
C GLU A 154 -1.80 -6.26 12.04
N THR A 155 -2.31 -6.31 13.27
CA THR A 155 -2.53 -5.15 14.17
C THR A 155 -1.58 -5.16 15.36
#